data_AF-A0A7Z9ZNK4-F1
#
_entry.id   AF-A0A7Z9ZNK4-F1
#
_cell.length_a   1.000
_cell.length_b   1.000
_cell.length_c   1.000
_cell.angle_alpha   90.00
_cell.angle_beta   90.00
_cell.angle_gamma   90.00
#
_symmetry.space_group_name_H-M   'P 1'
#
loop_
_entity.id
_entity.type
_entity.pdbx_description
1 polymer ?
#
loop_
_entity_poly.entity_id
_entity_poly.type
_entity_poly.pdbx_seq_one_letter_code
_entity_poly.pdbx_strand_id
1 'polypeptide(L)'
;MTLDAAEIDLSKTFEPGQGYVALSRIKSIDGLSLSGMNNVALMVDEQVLSVDRKFKAHSIAVEEKFLEFSDEKKQEMFDTFISIKGGTLDKKEIAEEKVFIEKEEKQKNEAIGSALKKIPSISTFQLTKELIEKEKNISELMKERGLTKATIMNHLEKLVETKSLEKSALEYLKPGIDLIDTVQEVVDEINADKKEENFSEDGKMRLTPIFKMLDGEVEFEEIRLALIFID
;
A
#
# COMPACT_ATOMS: atom_id res chain seq x y z
N MET A 1 -11.90 21.18 -7.35
CA MET A 1 -10.98 20.84 -8.45
C MET A 1 -9.57 20.82 -7.87
N THR A 2 -8.83 19.74 -8.12
CA THR A 2 -7.48 19.52 -7.59
C THR A 2 -6.64 18.93 -8.74
N LEU A 3 -5.47 19.50 -9.00
CA LEU A 3 -4.63 19.25 -10.16
C LEU A 3 -3.27 18.71 -9.71
N ASP A 4 -2.76 17.73 -10.45
CA ASP A 4 -1.42 17.16 -10.21
C ASP A 4 -0.31 18.10 -10.73
N ALA A 5 -0.54 18.73 -11.88
CA ALA A 5 0.34 19.77 -12.42
C ALA A 5 -0.45 20.81 -13.22
N ALA A 6 0.01 22.06 -13.24
CA ALA A 6 -0.52 23.12 -14.09
C ALA A 6 0.51 24.23 -14.33
N GLU A 7 0.41 24.83 -15.51
CA GLU A 7 1.01 26.14 -15.79
C GLU A 7 -0.01 27.24 -15.45
N ILE A 8 0.42 28.19 -14.62
CA ILE A 8 -0.42 29.26 -14.08
C ILE A 8 0.22 30.59 -14.43
N ASP A 9 -0.52 31.47 -15.11
CA ASP A 9 -0.14 32.85 -15.35
C ASP A 9 -0.95 33.82 -14.49
N LEU A 10 -0.28 34.55 -13.58
CA LEU A 10 -0.94 35.49 -12.66
C LEU A 10 -0.79 36.95 -13.08
N SER A 11 -0.16 37.25 -14.22
CA SER A 11 0.06 38.62 -14.71
C SER A 11 -1.23 39.39 -14.97
N LYS A 12 -2.31 38.68 -15.33
CA LYS A 12 -3.64 39.24 -15.64
C LYS A 12 -4.64 39.16 -14.49
N THR A 13 -4.18 38.89 -13.28
CA THR A 13 -5.05 38.90 -12.10
C THR A 13 -5.66 40.28 -11.90
N PHE A 14 -6.97 40.37 -11.72
CA PHE A 14 -7.66 41.66 -11.60
C PHE A 14 -8.52 41.77 -10.33
N GLU A 15 -8.78 40.66 -9.63
CA GLU A 15 -9.47 40.68 -8.34
C GLU A 15 -8.61 40.06 -7.23
N PRO A 16 -8.67 40.60 -6.00
CA PRO A 16 -8.09 39.98 -4.82
C PRO A 16 -8.56 38.52 -4.64
N GLY A 17 -7.66 37.65 -4.20
CA GLY A 17 -7.93 36.23 -3.99
C GLY A 17 -7.86 35.33 -5.23
N GLN A 18 -7.86 35.87 -6.47
CA GLN A 18 -7.72 35.05 -7.69
C GLN A 18 -6.41 34.26 -7.71
N GLY A 19 -5.29 34.85 -7.29
CA GLY A 19 -4.01 34.15 -7.23
C GLY A 19 -4.03 33.00 -6.23
N TYR A 20 -4.62 33.20 -5.04
CA TYR A 20 -4.81 32.12 -4.06
C TYR A 20 -5.69 30.99 -4.62
N VAL A 21 -6.80 31.32 -5.28
CA VAL A 21 -7.69 30.31 -5.88
C VAL A 21 -6.98 29.52 -6.97
N ALA A 22 -6.14 30.14 -7.80
CA ALA A 22 -5.39 29.46 -8.84
C ALA A 22 -4.34 28.50 -8.23
N LEU A 23 -3.55 28.98 -7.27
CA LEU A 23 -2.47 28.20 -6.65
C LEU A 23 -2.99 27.06 -5.78
N SER A 24 -4.11 27.26 -5.06
CA SER A 24 -4.74 26.23 -4.20
C SER A 24 -5.29 25.02 -4.97
N ARG A 25 -5.28 25.04 -6.31
CA ARG A 25 -5.67 23.88 -7.12
C ARG A 25 -4.56 22.86 -7.27
N ILE A 26 -3.29 23.23 -7.11
CA ILE A 26 -2.18 22.30 -7.30
C ILE A 26 -1.85 21.55 -6.01
N LYS A 27 -1.59 20.24 -6.11
CA LYS A 27 -1.25 19.38 -4.97
C LYS A 27 0.15 19.61 -4.42
N SER A 28 1.14 19.87 -5.28
CA SER A 28 2.54 20.04 -4.89
C SER A 28 3.24 21.10 -5.73
N ILE A 29 4.33 21.67 -5.19
CA ILE A 29 5.11 22.68 -5.90
C ILE A 29 5.81 22.13 -7.15
N ASP A 30 6.15 20.84 -7.16
CA ASP A 30 6.78 20.17 -8.31
C ASP A 30 5.87 20.15 -9.55
N GLY A 31 4.55 20.20 -9.35
CA GLY A 31 3.56 20.30 -10.42
C GLY A 31 3.27 21.73 -10.88
N LEU A 32 3.87 22.75 -10.26
CA LEU A 32 3.59 24.15 -10.57
C LEU A 32 4.62 24.71 -11.57
N SER A 33 4.12 25.18 -12.71
CA SER A 33 4.84 26.15 -13.54
C SER A 33 4.16 27.50 -13.39
N LEU A 34 4.87 28.52 -12.91
CA LEU A 34 4.32 29.85 -12.63
C LEU A 34 4.97 30.89 -13.54
N SER A 35 4.17 31.62 -14.32
CA SER A 35 4.64 32.65 -15.23
C SER A 35 3.93 33.97 -14.99
N GLY A 36 4.65 35.08 -14.78
CA GLY A 36 4.01 36.39 -14.57
C GLY A 36 3.19 36.53 -13.27
N MET A 37 3.35 37.66 -12.59
CA MET A 37 2.60 37.96 -11.37
C MET A 37 2.47 39.46 -11.21
N ASN A 38 1.31 39.92 -10.75
CA ASN A 38 1.08 41.30 -10.39
C ASN A 38 0.73 41.44 -8.90
N ASN A 39 0.64 42.68 -8.42
CA ASN A 39 0.39 42.94 -7.00
C ASN A 39 -1.00 42.45 -6.55
N VAL A 40 -2.01 42.51 -7.42
CA VAL A 40 -3.39 42.10 -7.10
C VAL A 40 -3.48 40.60 -6.85
N ALA A 41 -2.64 39.79 -7.52
CA ALA A 41 -2.64 38.34 -7.38
C ALA A 41 -2.48 37.84 -5.94
N LEU A 42 -1.77 38.60 -5.10
CA LEU A 42 -1.51 38.25 -3.70
C LEU A 42 -2.31 39.11 -2.71
N MET A 43 -3.17 40.00 -3.21
CA MET A 43 -4.03 40.81 -2.35
C MET A 43 -5.19 39.99 -1.80
N VAL A 44 -5.58 40.34 -0.57
CA VAL A 44 -6.80 39.85 0.08
C VAL A 44 -7.75 41.03 0.21
N ASP A 45 -9.04 40.76 0.02
CA ASP A 45 -10.09 41.76 0.18
C ASP A 45 -10.14 42.31 1.62
N GLU A 46 -10.26 43.63 1.77
CA GLU A 46 -10.26 44.30 3.08
C GLU A 46 -11.48 43.94 3.94
N GLN A 47 -12.65 43.73 3.33
CA GLN A 47 -13.84 43.32 4.06
C GLN A 47 -13.66 41.91 4.61
N VAL A 48 -13.08 41.01 3.82
CA VAL A 48 -12.72 39.64 4.26
C VAL A 48 -11.74 39.70 5.42
N LEU A 49 -10.68 40.52 5.35
CA LEU A 49 -9.73 40.69 6.45
C LEU A 49 -10.40 41.23 7.73
N SER A 50 -11.33 42.18 7.59
CA SER A 50 -12.09 42.75 8.71
C SER A 50 -12.99 41.71 9.37
N VAL A 51 -13.67 40.89 8.58
CA VAL A 51 -14.54 39.82 9.07
C VAL A 51 -13.72 38.69 9.71
N ASP A 52 -12.61 38.27 9.09
CA ASP A 52 -11.72 37.23 9.62
C ASP A 52 -11.17 37.60 11.01
N ARG A 53 -10.77 38.85 11.22
CA ARG A 53 -10.37 39.35 12.56
C ARG A 53 -11.48 39.17 13.59
N LYS A 54 -12.74 39.45 13.22
CA LYS A 54 -13.88 39.23 14.12
C LYS A 54 -14.04 37.74 14.41
N PHE A 55 -14.00 36.87 13.41
CA PHE A 55 -14.12 35.43 13.62
C PHE A 55 -13.01 34.88 14.51
N LYS A 56 -11.76 35.32 14.33
CA LYS A 56 -10.64 34.95 15.21
C LYS A 56 -10.90 35.38 16.65
N ALA A 57 -11.31 36.63 16.88
CA ALA A 57 -11.62 37.11 18.21
C ALA A 57 -12.78 36.32 18.87
N HIS A 58 -13.83 36.00 18.12
CA HIS A 58 -14.93 35.18 18.63
C HIS A 58 -14.49 33.74 18.90
N SER A 59 -13.65 33.15 18.04
CA SER A 59 -13.11 31.81 18.23
C SER A 59 -12.31 31.72 19.52
N ILE A 60 -11.43 32.69 19.79
CA ILE A 60 -10.65 32.77 21.03
C ILE A 60 -11.58 32.90 22.24
N ALA A 61 -12.54 33.82 22.19
CA ALA A 61 -13.47 34.03 23.30
C ALA A 61 -14.37 32.80 23.59
N VAL A 62 -14.70 32.01 22.56
CA VAL A 62 -15.43 30.74 22.72
C VAL A 62 -14.52 29.66 23.28
N GLU A 63 -13.28 29.56 22.80
CA GLU A 63 -12.28 28.62 23.31
C GLU A 63 -12.00 28.85 24.80
N GLU A 64 -11.77 30.09 25.22
CA GLU A 64 -11.55 30.45 26.62
C GLU A 64 -12.70 29.97 27.50
N LYS A 65 -13.95 30.29 27.13
CA LYS A 65 -15.15 29.83 27.85
C LYS A 65 -15.31 28.31 27.83
N PHE A 66 -14.94 27.67 26.73
CA PHE A 66 -15.02 26.23 26.62
C PHE A 66 -14.01 25.53 27.53
N LEU A 67 -12.81 26.10 27.67
CA LEU A 67 -11.77 25.58 28.56
C LEU A 67 -12.15 25.69 30.04
N GLU A 68 -12.94 26.71 30.41
CA GLU A 68 -13.48 26.88 31.77
C GLU A 68 -14.48 25.79 32.18
N PHE A 69 -15.08 25.06 31.23
CA PHE A 69 -16.00 23.99 31.56
C PHE A 69 -15.28 22.77 32.16
N SER A 70 -15.93 22.12 33.13
CA SER A 70 -15.48 20.83 33.64
C SER A 70 -15.60 19.74 32.58
N ASP A 71 -14.87 18.65 32.75
CA ASP A 71 -14.89 17.53 31.80
C ASP A 71 -16.27 16.87 31.73
N GLU A 72 -17.02 16.82 32.83
CA GLU A 72 -18.39 16.33 32.85
C GLU A 72 -19.30 17.21 31.99
N LYS A 73 -19.14 18.55 32.09
CA LYS A 73 -19.95 19.47 31.31
C LYS A 73 -19.61 19.40 29.81
N LYS A 74 -18.33 19.24 29.47
CA LYS A 74 -17.88 19.02 28.09
C LYS A 74 -18.47 17.72 27.54
N GLN A 75 -18.46 16.64 28.32
CA GLN A 75 -19.04 15.36 27.93
C GLN A 75 -20.54 15.48 27.65
N GLU A 76 -21.30 16.15 28.54
CA GLU A 76 -22.73 16.41 28.33
C GLU A 76 -22.99 17.18 27.02
N MET A 77 -22.17 18.19 26.72
CA MET A 77 -22.26 18.96 25.48
C MET A 77 -21.98 18.09 24.24
N PHE A 78 -20.98 17.21 24.30
CA PHE A 78 -20.66 16.28 23.21
C PHE A 78 -21.79 15.28 22.98
N ASP A 79 -22.31 14.68 24.05
CA ASP A 79 -23.41 13.72 24.02
C ASP A 79 -24.69 14.33 23.42
N THR A 80 -24.99 15.55 23.84
CA THR A 80 -26.11 16.35 23.30
C THR A 80 -25.92 16.64 21.82
N PHE A 81 -24.71 17.04 21.42
CA PHE A 81 -24.41 17.34 20.02
C PHE A 81 -24.58 16.10 19.14
N ILE A 82 -24.05 14.94 19.56
CA ILE A 82 -24.19 13.67 18.84
C ILE A 82 -25.67 13.34 18.65
N SER A 83 -26.46 13.43 19.72
CA SER A 83 -27.90 13.14 19.69
C SER A 83 -28.66 14.08 18.75
N ILE A 84 -28.38 15.39 18.77
CA ILE A 84 -29.01 16.38 17.88
C ILE A 84 -28.66 16.11 16.41
N LYS A 85 -27.45 15.63 16.13
CA LYS A 85 -27.03 15.26 14.78
C LYS A 85 -27.55 13.89 14.33
N GLY A 86 -28.36 13.22 15.15
CA GLY A 86 -28.94 11.92 14.86
C GLY A 86 -27.96 10.75 15.05
N GLY A 87 -26.86 10.98 15.77
CA GLY A 87 -25.93 9.92 16.18
C GLY A 87 -26.40 9.19 17.43
N THR A 88 -25.83 8.00 17.66
CA THR A 88 -26.09 7.16 18.83
C THR A 88 -24.98 7.28 19.86
N LEU A 89 -25.32 7.17 21.14
CA LEU A 89 -24.38 7.04 22.26
C LEU A 89 -24.33 5.61 22.82
N ASP A 90 -25.13 4.70 22.25
CA ASP A 90 -25.14 3.31 22.67
C ASP A 90 -23.84 2.63 22.23
N LYS A 91 -23.01 2.27 23.23
CA LYS A 91 -21.72 1.63 23.00
C LYS A 91 -21.82 0.31 22.25
N LYS A 92 -22.94 -0.41 22.39
CA LYS A 92 -23.18 -1.68 21.72
C LYS A 92 -23.46 -1.45 20.24
N GLU A 93 -24.35 -0.52 19.92
CA GLU A 93 -24.67 -0.13 18.54
C GLU A 93 -23.42 0.40 17.81
N ILE A 94 -22.62 1.24 18.49
CA ILE A 94 -21.34 1.73 17.95
C ILE A 94 -20.36 0.59 17.67
N ALA A 95 -20.27 -0.40 18.56
CA ALA A 95 -19.38 -1.55 18.37
C ALA A 95 -19.83 -2.45 17.22
N GLU A 96 -21.13 -2.68 17.08
CA GLU A 96 -21.73 -3.43 15.99
C GLU A 96 -21.48 -2.74 14.64
N GLU A 97 -21.69 -1.42 14.57
CA GLU A 97 -21.46 -0.62 13.36
C GLU A 97 -19.99 -0.60 12.95
N LYS A 98 -19.05 -0.49 13.90
CA LYS A 98 -17.60 -0.59 13.60
C LYS A 98 -17.24 -1.92 12.97
N VAL A 99 -17.76 -3.03 13.49
CA VAL A 99 -17.52 -4.36 12.92
C VAL A 99 -18.11 -4.47 11.52
N PHE A 100 -19.26 -3.85 11.27
CA PHE A 100 -19.88 -3.81 9.94
C PHE A 100 -19.01 -3.03 8.94
N ILE A 101 -18.60 -1.80 9.29
CA ILE A 101 -17.73 -0.96 8.46
C ILE A 101 -16.41 -1.68 8.15
N GLU A 102 -15.76 -2.28 9.15
CA GLU A 102 -14.51 -3.02 8.94
C GLU A 102 -14.68 -4.22 7.97
N LYS A 103 -15.83 -4.90 8.02
CA LYS A 103 -16.17 -5.98 7.08
C LYS A 103 -16.43 -5.45 5.68
N GLU A 104 -17.13 -4.32 5.55
CA GLU A 104 -17.36 -3.68 4.24
C GLU A 104 -16.06 -3.18 3.63
N GLU A 105 -15.17 -2.55 4.41
CA GLU A 105 -13.87 -2.09 3.94
C GLU A 105 -12.99 -3.25 3.49
N LYS A 106 -12.96 -4.37 4.24
CA LYS A 106 -12.25 -5.59 3.83
C LYS A 106 -12.80 -6.14 2.52
N GLN A 107 -14.13 -6.26 2.40
CA GLN A 107 -14.76 -6.74 1.17
C GLN A 107 -14.50 -5.81 -0.02
N LYS A 108 -14.53 -4.49 0.19
CA LYS A 108 -14.21 -3.49 -0.84
C LYS A 108 -12.75 -3.56 -1.25
N ASN A 109 -11.83 -3.73 -0.30
CA ASN A 109 -10.40 -3.90 -0.58
C ASN A 109 -10.09 -5.24 -1.27
N GLU A 110 -10.82 -6.31 -0.94
CA GLU A 110 -10.74 -7.61 -1.63
C GLU A 110 -11.36 -7.55 -3.04
N ALA A 111 -12.46 -6.81 -3.22
CA ALA A 111 -13.06 -6.54 -4.53
C ALA A 111 -12.15 -5.68 -5.42
N ILE A 112 -11.52 -4.64 -4.85
CA ILE A 112 -10.51 -3.82 -5.54
C ILE A 112 -9.26 -4.65 -5.85
N GLY A 113 -8.78 -5.47 -4.90
CA GLY A 113 -7.63 -6.36 -5.09
C GLY A 113 -7.88 -7.46 -6.14
N SER A 114 -9.11 -7.98 -6.23
CA SER A 114 -9.50 -8.95 -7.26
C SER A 114 -9.76 -8.30 -8.62
N ALA A 115 -10.25 -7.05 -8.67
CA ALA A 115 -10.32 -6.26 -9.91
C ALA A 115 -8.92 -5.86 -10.43
N LEU A 116 -8.00 -5.48 -9.53
CA LEU A 116 -6.59 -5.20 -9.85
C LEU A 116 -5.82 -6.46 -10.31
N LYS A 117 -6.22 -7.66 -9.86
CA LYS A 117 -5.70 -8.94 -10.37
C LYS A 117 -6.12 -9.25 -11.82
N LYS A 118 -7.18 -8.62 -12.35
CA LYS A 118 -7.66 -8.81 -13.73
C LYS A 118 -7.08 -7.82 -14.73
N ILE A 119 -6.51 -6.72 -14.26
CA ILE A 119 -5.72 -5.83 -15.12
C ILE A 119 -4.35 -6.48 -15.25
N PRO A 120 -3.82 -6.74 -16.46
CA PRO A 120 -2.42 -7.11 -16.60
C PRO A 120 -1.61 -5.93 -16.09
N SER A 121 -1.23 -5.98 -14.81
CA SER A 121 -0.31 -5.00 -14.24
C SER A 121 0.92 -5.01 -15.14
N ILE A 122 1.40 -3.83 -15.51
CA ILE A 122 2.82 -3.67 -15.84
C ILE A 122 3.51 -4.07 -14.54
N SER A 123 3.92 -5.34 -14.49
CA SER A 123 3.69 -6.13 -13.29
C SER A 123 4.80 -5.96 -12.27
N THR A 124 4.45 -6.08 -10.99
CA THR A 124 5.47 -6.21 -9.94
C THR A 124 6.51 -7.30 -10.26
N PHE A 125 6.11 -8.30 -11.07
CA PHE A 125 6.97 -9.33 -11.63
C PHE A 125 7.90 -8.79 -12.73
N GLN A 126 7.45 -7.90 -13.61
CA GLN A 126 8.29 -7.23 -14.61
C GLN A 126 9.44 -6.45 -13.97
N LEU A 127 9.15 -5.69 -12.90
CA LEU A 127 10.20 -5.02 -12.12
C LEU A 127 11.18 -6.01 -11.47
N THR A 128 10.75 -7.25 -11.17
CA THR A 128 11.66 -8.27 -10.59
C THR A 128 12.52 -8.82 -11.71
N LYS A 129 11.89 -9.10 -12.86
CA LYS A 129 12.54 -9.56 -14.08
C LYS A 129 13.64 -8.60 -14.55
N GLU A 130 13.39 -7.29 -14.57
CA GLU A 130 14.40 -6.29 -14.96
C GLU A 130 15.64 -6.27 -14.06
N LEU A 131 15.48 -6.63 -12.78
CA LEU A 131 16.61 -6.74 -11.86
C LEU A 131 17.33 -8.09 -12.00
N ILE A 132 16.60 -9.16 -12.34
CA ILE A 132 17.19 -10.45 -12.70
C ILE A 132 18.02 -10.35 -13.99
N GLU A 133 17.54 -9.63 -15.00
CA GLU A 133 18.28 -9.36 -16.24
C GLU A 133 19.56 -8.54 -15.99
N LYS A 134 19.68 -7.89 -14.83
CA LYS A 134 20.90 -7.21 -14.36
C LYS A 134 21.74 -8.07 -13.42
N GLU A 135 21.45 -9.36 -13.32
CA GLU A 135 22.14 -10.36 -12.49
C GLU A 135 22.24 -9.98 -11.00
N LYS A 136 21.21 -9.29 -10.48
CA LYS A 136 21.15 -8.92 -9.06
C LYS A 136 20.94 -10.14 -8.18
N ASN A 137 21.71 -10.24 -7.08
CA ASN A 137 21.52 -11.31 -6.10
C ASN A 137 20.26 -11.09 -5.25
N ILE A 138 19.82 -12.12 -4.51
CA ILE A 138 18.58 -12.05 -3.71
C ILE A 138 18.59 -10.91 -2.69
N SER A 139 19.73 -10.62 -2.06
CA SER A 139 19.85 -9.53 -1.07
C SER A 139 19.66 -8.16 -1.74
N GLU A 140 20.24 -7.97 -2.92
CA GLU A 140 20.06 -6.76 -3.71
C GLU A 140 18.62 -6.60 -4.19
N LEU A 141 17.99 -7.69 -4.67
CA LEU A 141 16.58 -7.68 -5.07
C LEU A 141 15.67 -7.25 -3.92
N MET A 142 15.88 -7.79 -2.72
CA MET A 142 15.13 -7.42 -1.53
C MET A 142 15.29 -5.93 -1.21
N LYS A 143 16.52 -5.42 -1.25
CA LYS A 143 16.83 -4.02 -0.93
C LYS A 143 16.25 -3.05 -1.96
N GLU A 144 16.45 -3.31 -3.25
CA GLU A 144 15.99 -2.43 -4.32
C GLU A 144 14.45 -2.45 -4.46
N ARG A 145 13.82 -3.58 -4.15
CA ARG A 145 12.35 -3.71 -4.22
C ARG A 145 11.63 -3.38 -2.93
N GLY A 146 12.32 -3.30 -1.80
CA GLY A 146 11.69 -3.19 -0.49
C GLY A 146 10.79 -4.39 -0.16
N LEU A 147 11.13 -5.59 -0.67
CA LEU A 147 10.35 -6.82 -0.52
C LEU A 147 11.09 -7.84 0.33
N THR A 148 10.32 -8.74 0.97
CA THR A 148 10.87 -9.86 1.73
C THR A 148 11.44 -10.95 0.81
N LYS A 149 12.39 -11.75 1.31
CA LYS A 149 12.97 -12.92 0.61
C LYS A 149 11.84 -13.84 0.08
N ALA A 150 10.86 -14.14 0.93
CA ALA A 150 9.68 -14.94 0.58
C ALA A 150 8.85 -14.37 -0.58
N THR A 151 8.72 -13.04 -0.67
CA THR A 151 7.99 -12.37 -1.77
C THR A 151 8.79 -12.44 -3.07
N ILE A 152 10.11 -12.23 -3.00
CA ILE A 152 10.99 -12.38 -4.16
C ILE A 152 10.93 -13.82 -4.70
N MET A 153 11.02 -14.84 -3.84
CA MET A 153 10.89 -16.24 -4.26
C MET A 153 9.56 -16.51 -4.98
N ASN A 154 8.44 -16.02 -4.45
CA ASN A 154 7.13 -16.14 -5.10
C ASN A 154 7.08 -15.44 -6.48
N HIS A 155 7.83 -14.35 -6.65
CA HIS A 155 7.94 -13.71 -7.96
C HIS A 155 8.72 -14.56 -8.96
N LEU A 156 9.84 -15.15 -8.53
CA LEU A 156 10.67 -16.01 -9.39
C LEU A 156 9.89 -17.25 -9.83
N GLU A 157 9.24 -17.95 -8.90
CA GLU A 157 8.42 -19.12 -9.20
C GLU A 157 7.34 -18.80 -10.23
N LYS A 158 6.59 -17.71 -10.03
CA LYS A 158 5.54 -17.30 -10.98
C LYS A 158 6.08 -16.89 -12.33
N LEU A 159 7.23 -16.21 -12.38
CA LEU A 159 7.86 -15.82 -13.63
C LEU A 159 8.26 -17.05 -14.45
N VAL A 160 8.78 -18.09 -13.80
CA VAL A 160 9.13 -19.38 -14.43
C VAL A 160 7.88 -20.18 -14.79
N GLU A 161 6.92 -20.34 -13.87
CA GLU A 161 5.66 -21.07 -14.09
C GLU A 161 4.86 -20.49 -15.27
N THR A 162 4.82 -19.17 -15.39
CA THR A 162 4.13 -18.48 -16.50
C THR A 162 4.96 -18.40 -17.78
N LYS A 163 6.18 -18.95 -17.81
CA LYS A 163 7.14 -18.86 -18.93
C LYS A 163 7.47 -17.42 -19.33
N SER A 164 7.33 -16.48 -18.39
CA SER A 164 7.74 -15.09 -18.58
C SER A 164 9.25 -14.91 -18.39
N LEU A 165 9.91 -15.89 -17.75
CA LEU A 165 11.35 -15.96 -17.53
C LEU A 165 11.81 -17.41 -17.71
N GLU A 166 12.87 -17.62 -18.48
CA GLU A 166 13.49 -18.94 -18.66
C GLU A 166 14.34 -19.31 -17.44
N LYS A 167 14.38 -20.61 -17.08
CA LYS A 167 15.21 -21.11 -15.96
C LYS A 167 16.69 -20.69 -16.11
N SER A 168 17.19 -20.64 -17.34
CA SER A 168 18.56 -20.25 -17.67
C SER A 168 18.91 -18.80 -17.28
N ALA A 169 17.93 -17.91 -17.20
CA ALA A 169 18.15 -16.53 -16.74
C ALA A 169 18.40 -16.46 -15.22
N LEU A 170 18.16 -17.54 -14.48
CA LEU A 170 18.39 -17.65 -13.04
C LEU A 170 19.65 -18.47 -12.71
N GLU A 171 20.44 -18.90 -13.69
CA GLU A 171 21.59 -19.80 -13.47
C GLU A 171 22.60 -19.20 -12.47
N TYR A 172 22.76 -17.88 -12.45
CA TYR A 172 23.64 -17.18 -11.50
C TYR A 172 23.13 -17.20 -10.04
N LEU A 173 21.85 -17.52 -9.83
CA LEU A 173 21.23 -17.73 -8.51
C LEU A 173 21.12 -19.22 -8.14
N LYS A 174 21.57 -20.12 -9.01
CA LYS A 174 21.42 -21.55 -8.81
C LYS A 174 22.10 -21.99 -7.51
N PRO A 175 21.40 -22.73 -6.63
CA PRO A 175 22.01 -23.27 -5.43
C PRO A 175 23.13 -24.27 -5.75
N GLY A 176 23.92 -24.63 -4.73
CA GLY A 176 24.95 -25.67 -4.86
C GLY A 176 24.35 -27.01 -5.32
N ILE A 177 25.10 -27.75 -6.13
CA ILE A 177 24.63 -29.03 -6.71
C ILE A 177 24.21 -30.03 -5.63
N ASP A 178 24.96 -30.10 -4.52
CA ASP A 178 24.66 -30.97 -3.39
C ASP A 178 23.27 -30.68 -2.79
N LEU A 179 22.87 -29.40 -2.73
CA LEU A 179 21.55 -29.03 -2.23
C LEU A 179 20.45 -29.40 -3.22
N ILE A 180 20.69 -29.22 -4.51
CA ILE A 180 19.72 -29.60 -5.56
C ILE A 180 19.49 -31.10 -5.53
N ASP A 181 20.56 -31.90 -5.48
CA ASP A 181 20.50 -33.35 -5.43
C ASP A 181 19.77 -33.84 -4.16
N THR A 182 20.11 -33.25 -3.00
CA THR A 182 19.42 -33.59 -1.74
C THR A 182 17.92 -33.26 -1.79
N VAL A 183 17.55 -32.09 -2.33
CA VAL A 183 16.13 -31.73 -2.46
C VAL A 183 15.42 -32.62 -3.49
N GLN A 184 16.08 -32.99 -4.59
CA GLN A 184 15.53 -33.91 -5.59
C GLN A 184 15.23 -35.29 -5.00
N GLU A 185 16.16 -35.87 -4.24
CA GLU A 185 15.97 -37.17 -3.59
C GLU A 185 14.74 -37.17 -2.67
N VAL A 186 14.61 -36.11 -1.86
CA VAL A 186 13.45 -35.94 -0.96
C VAL A 186 12.14 -35.77 -1.75
N VAL A 187 12.15 -35.00 -2.84
CA VAL A 187 10.98 -34.82 -3.71
C VAL A 187 10.57 -36.14 -4.35
N ASP A 188 11.53 -36.94 -4.82
CA ASP A 188 11.28 -38.26 -5.41
C ASP A 188 10.69 -39.24 -4.40
N GLU A 189 11.19 -39.24 -3.16
CA GLU A 189 10.65 -40.05 -2.07
C GLU A 189 9.21 -39.67 -1.73
N ILE A 190 8.91 -38.37 -1.60
CA ILE A 190 7.55 -37.87 -1.33
C ILE A 190 6.59 -38.24 -2.47
N ASN A 191 7.05 -38.13 -3.72
CA ASN A 191 6.28 -38.50 -4.91
C ASN A 191 6.01 -40.01 -4.98
N ALA A 192 6.95 -40.85 -4.53
CA ALA A 192 6.78 -42.30 -4.46
C ALA A 192 5.76 -42.71 -3.38
N ASP A 193 5.76 -42.02 -2.24
CA ASP A 193 4.90 -42.27 -1.09
C ASP A 193 3.40 -41.95 -1.35
N LYS A 194 3.11 -41.04 -2.29
CA LYS A 194 1.74 -40.66 -2.74
C LYS A 194 0.72 -40.36 -1.62
N LYS A 195 1.18 -39.92 -0.45
CA LYS A 195 0.29 -39.53 0.65
C LYS A 195 -0.40 -38.22 0.33
N GLU A 196 -1.74 -38.21 0.31
CA GLU A 196 -2.54 -37.03 -0.05
C GLU A 196 -2.22 -35.80 0.81
N GLU A 197 -1.81 -36.00 2.08
CA GLU A 197 -1.43 -34.92 3.00
C GLU A 197 -0.20 -34.10 2.55
N ASN A 198 0.65 -34.67 1.69
CA ASN A 198 1.85 -34.00 1.18
C ASN A 198 1.55 -33.04 0.01
N PHE A 199 0.33 -33.07 -0.52
CA PHE A 199 -0.09 -32.27 -1.67
C PHE A 199 -1.20 -31.28 -1.27
N SER A 200 -1.31 -30.18 -2.00
CA SER A 200 -2.46 -29.27 -1.91
C SER A 200 -3.61 -29.78 -2.78
N GLU A 201 -4.80 -29.17 -2.61
CA GLU A 201 -6.02 -29.54 -3.35
C GLU A 201 -5.87 -29.41 -4.88
N ASP A 202 -4.93 -28.57 -5.34
CA ASP A 202 -4.55 -28.38 -6.74
C ASP A 202 -3.44 -29.34 -7.22
N GLY A 203 -3.03 -30.30 -6.38
CA GLY A 203 -2.03 -31.31 -6.69
C GLY A 203 -0.57 -30.84 -6.57
N LYS A 204 -0.32 -29.61 -6.11
CA LYS A 204 1.06 -29.11 -5.90
C LYS A 204 1.66 -29.70 -4.63
N MET A 205 2.96 -30.01 -4.65
CA MET A 205 3.69 -30.48 -3.47
C MET A 205 3.79 -29.37 -2.41
N ARG A 206 3.51 -29.70 -1.15
CA ARG A 206 3.70 -28.79 -0.04
C ARG A 206 5.19 -28.72 0.34
N LEU A 207 5.66 -27.55 0.76
CA LEU A 207 7.05 -27.37 1.23
C LEU A 207 7.31 -28.00 2.61
N THR A 208 6.28 -28.10 3.46
CA THR A 208 6.42 -28.61 4.84
C THR A 208 6.91 -30.05 4.91
N PRO A 209 6.43 -31.00 4.09
CA PRO A 209 7.03 -32.34 3.98
C PRO A 209 8.52 -32.34 3.64
N ILE A 210 8.93 -31.56 2.63
CA ILE A 210 10.34 -31.46 2.20
C ILE A 210 11.20 -30.94 3.36
N PHE A 211 10.78 -29.83 3.98
CA PHE A 211 11.49 -29.24 5.12
C PHE A 211 11.66 -30.23 6.29
N LYS A 212 10.65 -31.06 6.56
CA LYS A 212 10.72 -32.08 7.61
C LYS A 212 11.68 -33.23 7.28
N MET A 213 11.73 -33.67 6.02
CA MET A 213 12.65 -34.72 5.58
C MET A 213 14.11 -34.26 5.50
N LEU A 214 14.33 -32.94 5.38
CA LEU A 214 15.64 -32.29 5.50
C LEU A 214 15.99 -31.93 6.96
N ASP A 215 15.31 -32.51 7.94
CA ASP A 215 15.50 -32.25 9.38
C ASP A 215 15.42 -30.77 9.81
N GLY A 216 14.85 -29.91 8.95
CA GLY A 216 14.77 -28.48 9.15
C GLY A 216 16.10 -27.73 9.04
N GLU A 217 17.14 -28.34 8.47
CA GLU A 217 18.46 -27.72 8.31
C GLU A 217 18.52 -26.71 7.15
N VAL A 218 17.60 -26.81 6.19
CA VAL A 218 17.54 -25.95 4.99
C VAL A 218 16.38 -24.97 5.09
N GLU A 219 16.62 -23.68 4.81
CA GLU A 219 15.55 -22.67 4.85
C GLU A 219 14.50 -22.90 3.75
N PHE A 220 13.24 -22.53 4.02
CA PHE A 220 12.16 -22.64 3.03
C PHE A 220 12.48 -21.93 1.71
N GLU A 221 13.12 -20.76 1.75
CA GLU A 221 13.49 -20.02 0.55
C GLU A 221 14.58 -20.72 -0.26
N GLU A 222 15.48 -21.47 0.38
CA GLU A 222 16.52 -22.24 -0.30
C GLU A 222 15.93 -23.49 -0.96
N ILE A 223 15.00 -24.17 -0.28
CA ILE A 223 14.21 -25.27 -0.86
C ILE A 223 13.44 -24.77 -2.09
N ARG A 224 12.75 -23.62 -1.97
CA ARG A 224 11.99 -23.01 -3.08
C ARG A 224 12.88 -22.70 -4.28
N LEU A 225 14.08 -22.17 -4.03
CA LEU A 225 15.03 -21.86 -5.09
C LEU A 225 15.56 -23.14 -5.76
N ALA A 226 15.86 -24.19 -5.00
CA ALA A 226 16.28 -25.48 -5.56
C ALA A 226 15.18 -26.11 -6.44
N LEU A 227 13.92 -26.05 -5.99
CA LEU A 227 12.77 -26.58 -6.73
C LEU A 227 12.56 -25.94 -8.11
N ILE A 228 13.03 -24.70 -8.33
CA ILE A 228 12.98 -24.08 -9.66
C ILE A 228 13.84 -24.86 -10.68
N PHE A 229 14.92 -25.49 -10.23
CA PHE A 229 15.89 -26.21 -11.07
C PHE A 229 15.66 -27.72 -11.13
N ILE A 230 14.68 -28.22 -10.37
CA ILE A 230 14.20 -29.61 -10.41
C ILE A 230 13.14 -29.73 -11.51
N ASP A 231 13.11 -30.88 -12.19
CA ASP A 231 12.19 -31.19 -13.30
C ASP A 231 11.14 -32.26 -12.90
#